data_AF-R7CX06-F1
#
_entry.id   AF-R7CX06-F1
#
_cell.length_a   1.000
_cell.length_b   1.000
_cell.length_c   1.000
_cell.angle_alpha   90.00
_cell.angle_beta   90.00
_cell.angle_gamma   90.00
#
_symmetry.space_group_name_H-M   'P 1'
#
loop_
_entity.id
_entity.type
_entity.pdbx_description
1 polymer ?
#
loop_
_entity_poly.entity_id
_entity_poly.type
_entity_poly.pdbx_seq_one_letter_code
_entity_poly.pdbx_strand_id
1 'polypeptide(L)'
;MRNILQKRSSFLVAALAVCLTLPATGGDVFHAVVAADGTGDYTSVQQAIDAAPSERTAPWLIFVKSGSYEESVTVPSDKPFIHLIGQDKATTTIHRALNVGGRPEAGKDSSYWACSVHNPQSPVYRAEGSVVTVKANDFYTSGITYTNDFGVESQSGPQALAMKSQGDRASFFDCAFRSFQDTWMTTQKDAYRHYIKNCFIEGAVDYFYGGGNALLEYCTLYNVRRGSVIVAPCHKTAKWGYVFRHCTIDGNAEAARDAKTKLGRPWHDSPRAVYIHTTMRIPIAPEGWTDMGAIPALFAEYDSRDAQGNPVDLSRRKSYYKGRGDNPATGSCPTTVTKAEADNMVYENIIPGTDGWNPREMMHRLPAPQDVKAKGKSVEWKPVEGAIGYVVLSGDRIVGITDEALLSLSSPVGDEALRVRAVNRYGTLGE
;
A
#
# COMPACT_ATOMS: atom_id res chain seq x y z
N MET A 1 6.18 -70.78 -34.14
CA MET A 1 6.83 -69.54 -33.65
C MET A 1 6.20 -69.18 -32.31
N ARG A 2 7.02 -69.07 -31.25
CA ARG A 2 6.97 -68.20 -30.04
C ARG A 2 5.58 -67.70 -29.58
N ASN A 3 5.18 -67.62 -28.31
CA ASN A 3 5.83 -67.69 -26.99
C ASN A 3 4.68 -67.60 -25.95
N ILE A 4 4.66 -68.44 -24.91
CA ILE A 4 4.99 -68.13 -23.49
C ILE A 4 3.85 -67.55 -22.64
N LEU A 5 3.57 -68.29 -21.57
CA LEU A 5 2.82 -67.96 -20.36
C LEU A 5 3.15 -66.56 -19.78
N GLN A 6 2.14 -65.89 -19.21
CA GLN A 6 2.40 -64.91 -18.15
C GLN A 6 1.49 -65.18 -16.94
N LYS A 7 2.13 -65.70 -15.89
CA LYS A 7 1.63 -65.76 -14.52
C LYS A 7 1.37 -64.34 -14.02
N ARG A 8 0.19 -64.09 -13.46
CA ARG A 8 -0.10 -62.89 -12.66
C ARG A 8 0.45 -63.11 -11.25
N SER A 9 1.55 -62.44 -10.91
CA SER A 9 2.04 -62.33 -9.55
C SER A 9 1.40 -61.11 -8.88
N SER A 10 0.63 -61.36 -7.82
CA SER A 10 0.08 -60.32 -6.96
C SER A 10 1.20 -59.76 -6.07
N PHE A 11 1.59 -58.51 -6.28
CA PHE A 11 2.44 -57.77 -5.35
C PHE A 11 1.54 -57.06 -4.33
N LEU A 12 1.66 -57.45 -3.07
CA LEU A 12 1.13 -56.74 -1.91
C LEU A 12 2.03 -55.52 -1.68
N VAL A 13 1.53 -54.30 -1.91
CA VAL A 13 2.21 -53.07 -1.50
C VAL A 13 1.75 -52.74 -0.08
N ALA A 14 2.65 -52.90 0.88
CA ALA A 14 2.46 -52.42 2.24
C ALA A 14 2.55 -50.89 2.25
N ALA A 15 1.43 -50.20 2.46
CA ALA A 15 1.42 -48.75 2.66
C ALA A 15 1.93 -48.43 4.07
N LEU A 16 3.16 -47.91 4.14
CA LEU A 16 3.74 -47.32 5.34
C LEU A 16 3.03 -45.98 5.58
N ALA A 17 2.12 -45.91 6.56
CA ALA A 17 1.50 -44.66 6.97
C ALA A 17 2.51 -43.81 7.73
N VAL A 18 3.21 -42.92 7.02
CA VAL A 18 3.95 -41.82 7.64
C VAL A 18 2.91 -40.84 8.17
N CYS A 19 2.73 -40.81 9.49
CA CYS A 19 1.92 -39.81 10.17
C CYS A 19 2.69 -38.48 10.13
N LEU A 20 2.50 -37.72 9.04
CA LEU A 20 2.84 -36.31 8.99
C LEU A 20 1.89 -35.61 9.97
N THR A 21 2.43 -35.18 11.11
CA THR A 21 1.73 -34.23 11.99
C THR A 21 1.63 -32.92 11.22
N LEU A 22 0.46 -32.67 10.63
CA LEU A 22 0.10 -31.35 10.14
C LEU A 22 0.14 -30.38 11.34
N PRO A 23 0.90 -29.27 11.28
CA PRO A 23 0.69 -28.18 12.22
C PRO A 23 -0.77 -27.70 12.06
N ALA A 24 -1.42 -27.38 13.16
CA ALA A 24 -2.78 -26.87 13.18
C ALA A 24 -2.93 -25.75 12.14
N THR A 25 -3.68 -26.03 11.08
CA THR A 25 -3.97 -25.09 10.00
C THR A 25 -4.85 -23.99 10.57
N GLY A 26 -4.34 -22.76 10.62
CA GLY A 26 -5.10 -21.56 11.01
C GLY A 26 -6.18 -21.14 10.02
N GLY A 27 -6.83 -22.11 9.36
CA GLY A 27 -7.78 -21.92 8.26
C GLY A 27 -9.13 -21.35 8.68
N ASP A 28 -9.37 -21.14 9.98
CA ASP A 28 -10.64 -20.62 10.48
C ASP A 28 -10.65 -19.08 10.65
N VAL A 29 -9.47 -18.44 10.75
CA VAL A 29 -9.37 -16.97 10.91
C VAL A 29 -9.02 -16.27 9.59
N PHE A 30 -8.07 -16.82 8.84
CA PHE A 30 -7.65 -16.32 7.54
C PHE A 30 -7.89 -17.39 6.46
N HIS A 31 -8.26 -16.95 5.26
CA HIS A 31 -8.50 -17.89 4.16
C HIS A 31 -7.20 -18.38 3.51
N ALA A 32 -6.10 -17.63 3.68
CA ALA A 32 -4.76 -18.03 3.27
C ALA A 32 -3.71 -17.35 4.17
N VAL A 33 -2.65 -18.09 4.50
CA VAL A 33 -1.46 -17.58 5.19
C VAL A 33 -0.25 -17.69 4.27
N VAL A 34 0.48 -16.58 4.11
CA VAL A 34 1.69 -16.48 3.30
C VAL A 34 2.91 -16.33 4.22
N ALA A 35 3.91 -17.20 4.04
CA ALA A 35 5.14 -17.19 4.83
C ALA A 35 6.35 -17.53 3.95
N ALA A 36 7.30 -16.61 3.83
CA ALA A 36 8.51 -16.82 3.01
C ALA A 36 9.35 -18.03 3.50
N ASP A 37 9.25 -18.40 4.78
CA ASP A 37 9.95 -19.52 5.40
C ASP A 37 9.26 -20.88 5.22
N GLY A 38 8.12 -20.93 4.52
CA GLY A 38 7.34 -22.15 4.29
C GLY A 38 6.43 -22.57 5.45
N THR A 39 6.27 -21.73 6.49
CA THR A 39 5.38 -22.02 7.63
C THR A 39 3.91 -21.63 7.42
N GLY A 40 3.54 -21.21 6.21
CA GLY A 40 2.18 -20.86 5.79
C GLY A 40 1.69 -21.77 4.67
N ASP A 41 0.49 -21.48 4.14
CA ASP A 41 -0.12 -22.20 3.03
C ASP A 41 0.61 -21.92 1.69
N TYR A 42 1.17 -20.71 1.56
CA TYR A 42 1.92 -20.24 0.39
C TYR A 42 3.22 -19.57 0.80
N THR A 43 4.21 -19.58 -0.10
CA THR A 43 5.47 -18.83 0.08
C THR A 43 5.51 -17.51 -0.70
N SER A 44 4.52 -17.28 -1.56
CA SER A 44 4.36 -16.06 -2.37
C SER A 44 2.98 -15.45 -2.20
N VAL A 45 2.93 -14.12 -2.18
CA VAL A 45 1.70 -13.33 -2.14
C VAL A 45 0.91 -13.50 -3.43
N GLN A 46 1.58 -13.55 -4.60
CA GLN A 46 0.89 -13.80 -5.87
C GLN A 46 0.18 -15.16 -5.87
N GLN A 47 0.81 -16.21 -5.35
CA GLN A 47 0.19 -17.55 -5.28
C GLN A 47 -1.10 -17.54 -4.44
N ALA A 48 -1.11 -16.86 -3.30
CA ALA A 48 -2.31 -16.74 -2.47
C ALA A 48 -3.43 -15.94 -3.15
N ILE A 49 -3.08 -14.89 -3.91
CA ILE A 49 -4.05 -14.12 -4.71
C ILE A 49 -4.59 -14.97 -5.86
N ASP A 50 -3.75 -15.73 -6.55
CA ASP A 50 -4.15 -16.61 -7.65
C ASP A 50 -5.10 -17.72 -7.18
N ALA A 51 -4.93 -18.21 -5.95
CA ALA A 51 -5.82 -19.19 -5.34
C ALA A 51 -7.17 -18.63 -4.85
N ALA A 52 -7.28 -17.31 -4.63
CA ALA A 52 -8.52 -16.69 -4.17
C ALA A 52 -9.67 -16.88 -5.19
N PRO A 53 -10.92 -17.13 -4.77
CA PRO A 53 -12.04 -17.20 -5.69
C PRO A 53 -12.28 -15.88 -6.43
N SER A 54 -12.65 -15.95 -7.72
CA SER A 54 -13.07 -14.78 -8.49
C SER A 54 -14.51 -14.35 -8.14
N GLU A 55 -14.87 -13.12 -8.49
CA GLU A 55 -16.22 -12.53 -8.41
C GLU A 55 -16.85 -12.61 -7.00
N ARG A 56 -16.00 -12.51 -5.97
CA ARG A 56 -16.49 -12.48 -4.58
C ARG A 56 -17.31 -11.23 -4.30
N THR A 57 -18.22 -11.37 -3.36
CA THR A 57 -19.03 -10.26 -2.81
C THR A 57 -18.72 -9.99 -1.34
N ALA A 58 -17.70 -10.66 -0.80
CA ALA A 58 -17.28 -10.56 0.59
C ALA A 58 -15.75 -10.75 0.70
N PRO A 59 -15.13 -10.18 1.76
CA PRO A 59 -13.70 -10.26 2.01
C PRO A 59 -13.10 -11.66 1.84
N TRP A 60 -11.93 -11.72 1.21
CA TRP A 60 -11.01 -12.86 1.23
C TRP A 60 -9.73 -12.42 1.93
N LEU A 61 -9.59 -12.90 3.17
CA LEU A 61 -8.51 -12.50 4.09
C LEU A 61 -7.25 -13.32 3.80
N ILE A 62 -6.20 -12.65 3.34
CA ILE A 62 -4.86 -13.21 3.15
C ILE A 62 -3.93 -12.58 4.17
N PHE A 63 -3.38 -13.41 5.05
CA PHE A 63 -2.42 -12.96 6.06
C PHE A 63 -0.99 -13.20 5.60
N VAL A 64 -0.14 -12.18 5.65
CA VAL A 64 1.26 -12.21 5.21
C VAL A 64 2.15 -12.05 6.44
N LYS A 65 2.89 -13.11 6.78
CA LYS A 65 3.82 -13.10 7.91
C LYS A 65 4.98 -12.13 7.64
N SER A 66 5.73 -11.79 8.68
CA SER A 66 6.99 -11.05 8.53
C SER A 66 7.92 -11.77 7.55
N GLY A 67 8.55 -11.00 6.66
CA GLY A 67 9.39 -11.52 5.60
C GLY A 67 9.67 -10.51 4.51
N SER A 68 10.67 -10.85 3.68
CA SER A 68 11.00 -10.14 2.44
C SER A 68 10.44 -10.95 1.27
N TYR A 69 9.49 -10.37 0.55
CA TYR A 69 8.80 -11.00 -0.57
C TYR A 69 9.25 -10.30 -1.85
N GLU A 70 10.30 -10.84 -2.47
CA GLU A 70 10.83 -10.32 -3.73
C GLU A 70 9.94 -10.79 -4.90
N GLU A 71 8.82 -10.10 -5.12
CA GLU A 71 7.80 -10.45 -6.11
C GLU A 71 7.14 -9.25 -6.81
N SER A 72 6.58 -9.51 -8.00
CA SER A 72 5.66 -8.57 -8.66
C SER A 72 4.25 -9.11 -8.52
N VAL A 73 3.37 -8.33 -7.88
CA VAL A 73 2.02 -8.77 -7.53
C VAL A 73 0.99 -8.05 -8.40
N THR A 74 0.05 -8.81 -8.96
CA THR A 74 -1.15 -8.29 -9.60
C THR A 74 -2.38 -8.85 -8.91
N VAL A 75 -3.28 -7.95 -8.49
CA VAL A 75 -4.65 -8.29 -8.07
C VAL A 75 -5.57 -8.09 -9.27
N PRO A 76 -6.01 -9.17 -9.94
CA PRO A 76 -6.85 -9.08 -11.14
C PRO A 76 -8.19 -8.41 -10.87
N SER A 77 -8.82 -7.86 -11.91
CA SER A 77 -10.10 -7.15 -11.77
C SER A 77 -11.26 -8.06 -11.36
N ASP A 78 -11.19 -9.35 -11.72
CA ASP A 78 -12.16 -10.40 -11.36
C ASP A 78 -11.96 -10.93 -9.94
N LYS A 79 -11.03 -10.38 -9.15
CA LYS A 79 -10.80 -10.75 -7.74
C LYS A 79 -11.08 -9.57 -6.81
N PRO A 80 -12.32 -9.07 -6.74
CA PRO A 80 -12.68 -8.03 -5.78
C PRO A 80 -12.59 -8.56 -4.34
N PHE A 81 -12.60 -7.64 -3.36
CA PHE A 81 -12.62 -7.97 -1.92
C PHE A 81 -11.38 -8.75 -1.42
N ILE A 82 -10.23 -8.62 -2.08
CA ILE A 82 -8.96 -9.12 -1.53
C ILE A 82 -8.54 -8.21 -0.36
N HIS A 83 -8.38 -8.80 0.81
CA HIS A 83 -7.88 -8.17 2.02
C HIS A 83 -6.48 -8.73 2.32
N LEU A 84 -5.45 -7.92 2.10
CA LEU A 84 -4.06 -8.33 2.28
C LEU A 84 -3.49 -7.75 3.58
N ILE A 85 -3.33 -8.59 4.59
CA ILE A 85 -3.01 -8.20 5.97
C ILE A 85 -1.59 -8.63 6.30
N GLY A 86 -0.68 -7.67 6.47
CA GLY A 86 0.67 -7.94 6.95
C GLY A 86 0.73 -8.09 8.47
N GLN A 87 1.69 -8.89 8.93
CA GLN A 87 1.97 -9.07 10.34
C GLN A 87 2.36 -7.74 11.01
N ASP A 88 3.27 -7.01 10.38
CA ASP A 88 3.72 -5.68 10.81
C ASP A 88 4.38 -4.95 9.63
N LYS A 89 4.08 -3.66 9.49
CA LYS A 89 4.62 -2.80 8.41
C LYS A 89 6.15 -2.77 8.41
N ALA A 90 6.79 -2.82 9.57
CA ALA A 90 8.25 -2.73 9.68
C ALA A 90 8.97 -4.01 9.23
N THR A 91 8.30 -5.16 9.24
CA THR A 91 8.92 -6.47 9.00
C THR A 91 8.31 -7.25 7.84
N THR A 92 7.22 -6.76 7.25
CA THR A 92 6.52 -7.39 6.12
C THR A 92 6.69 -6.52 4.88
N THR A 93 7.57 -6.91 3.96
CA THR A 93 7.90 -6.11 2.77
C THR A 93 7.68 -6.88 1.48
N ILE A 94 6.85 -6.34 0.57
CA ILE A 94 6.74 -6.79 -0.82
C ILE A 94 7.57 -5.84 -1.67
N HIS A 95 8.54 -6.38 -2.40
CA HIS A 95 9.49 -5.54 -3.13
C HIS A 95 9.96 -6.16 -4.44
N ARG A 96 10.43 -5.31 -5.34
CA ARG A 96 11.07 -5.69 -6.61
C ARG A 96 11.82 -4.48 -7.17
N ALA A 97 12.99 -4.72 -7.75
CA ALA A 97 13.65 -3.74 -8.62
C ALA A 97 13.01 -3.73 -10.03
N LEU A 98 12.29 -2.65 -10.38
CA LEU A 98 11.77 -2.46 -11.74
C LEU A 98 11.59 -0.99 -12.12
N ASN A 99 11.64 -0.69 -13.42
CA ASN A 99 11.26 0.60 -13.99
C ASN A 99 10.63 0.45 -15.39
N VAL A 100 10.09 1.56 -15.92
CA VAL A 100 9.47 1.61 -17.25
C VAL A 100 10.29 2.36 -18.30
N GLY A 101 11.61 2.48 -18.09
CA GLY A 101 12.50 3.17 -19.02
C GLY A 101 12.57 2.49 -20.39
N GLY A 102 12.51 3.28 -21.46
CA GLY A 102 12.72 2.79 -22.82
C GLY A 102 14.16 2.38 -23.11
N ARG A 103 14.40 1.78 -24.28
CA ARG A 103 15.76 1.38 -24.72
C ARG A 103 16.71 2.60 -24.63
N PRO A 104 17.85 2.49 -23.93
CA PRO A 104 18.78 3.61 -23.78
C PRO A 104 19.40 3.98 -25.13
N GLU A 105 19.66 5.27 -25.31
CA GLU A 105 20.46 5.77 -26.42
C GLU A 105 21.93 5.33 -26.25
N ALA A 106 22.61 5.07 -27.37
CA ALA A 106 24.00 4.65 -27.35
C ALA A 106 24.90 5.72 -26.66
N GLY A 107 25.72 5.29 -25.69
CA GLY A 107 26.65 6.16 -24.96
C GLY A 107 26.02 6.99 -23.83
N LYS A 108 24.75 6.76 -23.49
CA LYS A 108 24.09 7.32 -22.29
C LYS A 108 24.09 6.32 -21.14
N ASP A 109 23.79 6.81 -19.93
CA ASP A 109 23.53 5.94 -18.79
C ASP A 109 22.40 4.95 -19.14
N SER A 110 22.68 3.68 -18.86
CA SER A 110 21.82 2.54 -19.15
C SER A 110 21.67 1.63 -17.92
N SER A 111 22.07 2.10 -16.74
CA SER A 111 21.95 1.36 -15.47
C SER A 111 20.51 0.90 -15.22
N TYR A 112 19.52 1.74 -15.53
CA TYR A 112 18.10 1.42 -15.43
C TYR A 112 17.66 0.30 -16.40
N TRP A 113 18.36 0.07 -17.51
CA TRP A 113 17.92 -0.86 -18.56
C TRP A 113 17.88 -2.32 -18.09
N ALA A 114 18.73 -2.70 -17.14
CA ALA A 114 18.78 -4.06 -16.59
C ALA A 114 17.48 -4.47 -15.86
N CYS A 115 16.77 -3.51 -15.28
CA CYS A 115 15.49 -3.70 -14.57
C CYS A 115 14.31 -3.01 -15.28
N SER A 116 14.44 -2.69 -16.57
CA SER A 116 13.33 -2.15 -17.36
C SER A 116 12.36 -3.26 -17.80
N VAL A 117 11.05 -3.02 -17.62
CA VAL A 117 10.01 -3.91 -18.15
C VAL A 117 9.98 -3.99 -19.68
N HIS A 118 10.70 -3.11 -20.38
CA HIS A 118 10.82 -3.11 -21.83
C HIS A 118 12.06 -3.84 -22.35
N ASN A 119 12.96 -4.28 -21.48
CA ASN A 119 14.15 -5.01 -21.87
C ASN A 119 13.87 -6.52 -21.92
N PRO A 120 13.97 -7.20 -23.08
CA PRO A 120 13.76 -8.64 -23.20
C PRO A 120 14.70 -9.51 -22.35
N GLN A 121 15.80 -8.95 -21.86
CA GLN A 121 16.77 -9.63 -20.98
C GLN A 121 16.52 -9.38 -19.48
N SER A 122 15.58 -8.50 -19.14
CA SER A 122 15.30 -8.17 -17.74
C SER A 122 14.43 -9.23 -17.06
N PRO A 123 14.66 -9.55 -15.76
CA PRO A 123 13.77 -10.43 -15.00
C PRO A 123 12.34 -9.92 -14.87
N VAL A 124 12.10 -8.63 -15.16
CA VAL A 124 10.78 -7.99 -15.10
C VAL A 124 10.23 -7.65 -16.49
N TYR A 125 10.78 -8.24 -17.56
CA TYR A 125 10.29 -8.03 -18.92
C TYR A 125 8.78 -8.31 -19.01
N ARG A 126 8.03 -7.32 -19.52
CA ARG A 126 6.55 -7.33 -19.65
C ARG A 126 5.77 -7.39 -18.34
N ALA A 127 6.40 -7.15 -17.19
CA ALA A 127 5.65 -6.87 -15.96
C ALA A 127 4.79 -5.59 -16.12
N GLU A 128 3.82 -5.40 -15.23
CA GLU A 128 2.84 -4.29 -15.27
C GLU A 128 3.45 -2.88 -15.07
N GLY A 129 4.76 -2.78 -14.83
CA GLY A 129 5.46 -1.52 -14.57
C GLY A 129 5.33 -1.01 -13.14
N SER A 130 4.88 -1.86 -12.20
CA SER A 130 4.77 -1.58 -10.77
C SER A 130 5.06 -2.84 -9.97
N VAL A 131 5.61 -2.70 -8.75
CA VAL A 131 5.82 -3.82 -7.82
C VAL A 131 4.48 -4.47 -7.50
N VAL A 132 3.47 -3.66 -7.18
CA VAL A 132 2.10 -4.13 -7.00
C VAL A 132 1.13 -3.38 -7.91
N THR A 133 0.27 -4.13 -8.61
CA THR A 133 -0.80 -3.60 -9.45
C THR A 133 -2.16 -4.13 -9.00
N VAL A 134 -2.99 -3.25 -8.47
CA VAL A 134 -4.35 -3.58 -8.00
C VAL A 134 -5.36 -3.14 -9.05
N LYS A 135 -5.94 -4.09 -9.79
CA LYS A 135 -6.99 -3.83 -10.80
C LYS A 135 -8.40 -4.02 -10.22
N ALA A 136 -8.53 -4.82 -9.17
CA ALA A 136 -9.80 -5.12 -8.52
C ALA A 136 -10.37 -3.97 -7.69
N ASN A 137 -11.70 -3.91 -7.62
CA ASN A 137 -12.41 -3.05 -6.67
C ASN A 137 -12.39 -3.68 -5.26
N ASP A 138 -12.71 -2.89 -4.25
CA ASP A 138 -12.86 -3.35 -2.86
C ASP A 138 -11.58 -3.96 -2.28
N PHE A 139 -10.42 -3.53 -2.78
CA PHE A 139 -9.14 -3.96 -2.24
C PHE A 139 -8.88 -3.28 -0.90
N TYR A 140 -8.44 -4.06 0.08
CA TYR A 140 -7.97 -3.57 1.37
C TYR A 140 -6.58 -4.12 1.67
N THR A 141 -5.71 -3.28 2.22
CA THR A 141 -4.45 -3.75 2.81
C THR A 141 -4.07 -3.00 4.06
N SER A 142 -3.40 -3.71 4.98
CA SER A 142 -2.84 -3.12 6.17
C SER A 142 -1.52 -3.77 6.60
N GLY A 143 -0.62 -3.00 7.22
CA GLY A 143 0.56 -3.57 7.89
C GLY A 143 1.62 -4.11 6.93
N ILE A 144 1.71 -3.59 5.70
CA ILE A 144 2.68 -4.02 4.68
C ILE A 144 3.46 -2.81 4.15
N THR A 145 4.76 -3.01 3.94
CA THR A 145 5.61 -2.11 3.17
C THR A 145 5.73 -2.58 1.72
N TYR A 146 5.49 -1.68 0.77
CA TYR A 146 5.64 -1.88 -0.66
C TYR A 146 6.80 -1.05 -1.18
N THR A 147 7.85 -1.70 -1.69
CA THR A 147 9.09 -1.03 -2.08
C THR A 147 9.44 -1.34 -3.52
N ASN A 148 9.66 -0.31 -4.33
CA ASN A 148 10.39 -0.47 -5.58
C ASN A 148 11.88 -0.22 -5.34
N ASP A 149 12.65 -1.30 -5.33
CA ASP A 149 14.06 -1.27 -4.95
C ASP A 149 14.87 -0.40 -5.92
N PHE A 150 14.55 -0.43 -7.22
CA PHE A 150 15.23 0.43 -8.20
C PHE A 150 15.08 1.91 -7.84
N GLY A 151 13.88 2.33 -7.45
CA GLY A 151 13.66 3.72 -7.05
C GLY A 151 14.43 4.11 -5.79
N VAL A 152 14.33 3.28 -4.74
CA VAL A 152 15.00 3.53 -3.46
C VAL A 152 16.52 3.56 -3.59
N GLU A 153 17.09 2.62 -4.35
CA GLU A 153 18.54 2.45 -4.50
C GLU A 153 19.15 3.44 -5.49
N SER A 154 18.52 3.62 -6.65
CA SER A 154 19.08 4.49 -7.70
C SER A 154 18.89 5.97 -7.40
N GLN A 155 17.85 6.32 -6.64
CA GLN A 155 17.40 7.70 -6.40
C GLN A 155 17.42 8.57 -7.67
N SER A 156 17.02 7.97 -8.79
CA SER A 156 17.02 8.60 -10.09
C SER A 156 15.83 8.11 -10.92
N GLY A 157 15.56 8.81 -12.02
CA GLY A 157 14.61 8.34 -13.01
C GLY A 157 15.21 7.16 -13.80
N PRO A 158 14.39 6.44 -14.58
CA PRO A 158 13.00 6.72 -14.94
C PRO A 158 11.98 6.28 -13.87
N GLN A 159 10.69 6.37 -14.20
CA GLN A 159 9.57 6.02 -13.32
C GLN A 159 9.68 4.57 -12.80
N ALA A 160 9.40 4.40 -11.51
CA ALA A 160 9.56 3.14 -10.81
C ALA A 160 8.45 2.99 -9.75
N LEU A 161 7.31 2.44 -10.13
CA LEU A 161 6.14 2.41 -9.24
C LEU A 161 6.31 1.31 -8.18
N ALA A 162 5.99 1.63 -6.93
CA ALA A 162 5.76 0.65 -5.88
C ALA A 162 4.28 0.18 -5.90
N MET A 163 3.36 1.09 -6.18
CA MET A 163 1.92 0.80 -6.19
C MET A 163 1.22 1.41 -7.40
N LYS A 164 0.38 0.60 -8.05
CA LYS A 164 -0.55 1.02 -9.10
C LYS A 164 -1.96 0.54 -8.73
N SER A 165 -2.79 1.41 -8.17
CA SER A 165 -4.12 1.07 -7.67
C SER A 165 -5.22 1.65 -8.55
N GLN A 166 -5.87 0.81 -9.35
CA GLN A 166 -6.79 1.21 -10.42
C GLN A 166 -8.28 0.94 -10.12
N GLY A 167 -8.59 0.06 -9.18
CA GLY A 167 -9.97 -0.24 -8.76
C GLY A 167 -10.62 0.85 -7.90
N ASP A 168 -11.95 0.83 -7.82
CA ASP A 168 -12.74 1.66 -6.89
C ASP A 168 -12.73 1.05 -5.49
N ARG A 169 -13.02 1.86 -4.47
CA ARG A 169 -13.09 1.44 -3.07
C ARG A 169 -11.80 0.80 -2.58
N ALA A 170 -10.65 1.35 -2.98
CA ALA A 170 -9.35 0.87 -2.55
C ALA A 170 -8.93 1.52 -1.23
N SER A 171 -8.58 0.72 -0.24
CA SER A 171 -8.23 1.20 1.11
C SER A 171 -6.90 0.68 1.63
N PHE A 172 -6.15 1.55 2.29
CA PHE A 172 -4.77 1.32 2.72
C PHE A 172 -4.57 1.86 4.13
N PHE A 173 -4.15 1.00 5.06
CA PHE A 173 -4.05 1.36 6.47
C PHE A 173 -2.75 0.92 7.11
N ASP A 174 -1.99 1.85 7.67
CA ASP A 174 -0.71 1.53 8.31
C ASP A 174 0.22 0.76 7.37
N CYS A 175 0.38 1.28 6.15
CA CYS A 175 1.29 0.75 5.13
C CYS A 175 2.44 1.74 4.87
N ALA A 176 3.49 1.27 4.21
CA ALA A 176 4.52 2.13 3.63
C ALA A 176 4.65 1.89 2.12
N PHE A 177 4.94 2.94 1.36
CA PHE A 177 5.15 2.90 -0.09
C PHE A 177 6.44 3.65 -0.40
N ARG A 178 7.41 2.98 -1.02
CA ARG A 178 8.77 3.51 -1.16
C ARG A 178 9.29 3.37 -2.56
N SER A 179 9.70 4.48 -3.15
CA SER A 179 10.41 4.56 -4.43
C SER A 179 11.00 5.97 -4.58
N PHE A 180 11.20 6.44 -5.82
CA PHE A 180 11.74 7.75 -6.14
C PHE A 180 10.86 8.54 -7.11
N GLN A 181 10.81 8.14 -8.38
CA GLN A 181 9.91 8.74 -9.35
C GLN A 181 8.66 7.87 -9.50
N ASP A 182 7.48 8.50 -9.42
CA ASP A 182 6.17 7.86 -9.63
C ASP A 182 5.89 6.72 -8.62
N THR A 183 6.21 6.88 -7.33
CA THR A 183 6.03 5.84 -6.30
C THR A 183 4.64 5.19 -6.33
N TRP A 184 3.57 5.99 -6.46
CA TRP A 184 2.19 5.50 -6.44
C TRP A 184 1.33 6.17 -7.51
N MET A 185 0.84 5.34 -8.44
CA MET A 185 -0.21 5.69 -9.39
C MET A 185 -1.61 5.30 -8.88
N THR A 186 -2.49 6.27 -8.62
CA THR A 186 -3.92 6.04 -8.39
C THR A 186 -4.66 5.80 -9.71
N THR A 187 -5.96 5.52 -9.63
CA THR A 187 -6.83 5.27 -10.79
C THR A 187 -6.87 6.44 -11.76
N GLN A 188 -7.17 6.22 -13.04
CA GLN A 188 -7.45 7.28 -14.00
C GLN A 188 -8.95 7.59 -14.15
N LYS A 189 -9.80 6.96 -13.32
CA LYS A 189 -11.25 7.15 -13.34
C LYS A 189 -11.66 8.13 -12.25
N ASP A 190 -12.13 9.31 -12.64
CA ASP A 190 -12.50 10.39 -11.71
C ASP A 190 -13.62 10.06 -10.72
N ALA A 191 -14.42 9.03 -10.98
CA ALA A 191 -15.47 8.58 -10.06
C ALA A 191 -14.96 7.63 -8.97
N TYR A 192 -13.78 7.03 -9.15
CA TYR A 192 -13.26 6.01 -8.24
C TYR A 192 -12.67 6.64 -6.98
N ARG A 193 -12.65 5.89 -5.89
CA ARG A 193 -12.30 6.37 -4.56
C ARG A 193 -11.16 5.57 -3.93
N HIS A 194 -10.28 6.30 -3.26
CA HIS A 194 -9.18 5.77 -2.47
C HIS A 194 -9.25 6.36 -1.05
N TYR A 195 -9.10 5.50 -0.04
CA TYR A 195 -8.95 5.94 1.34
C TYR A 195 -7.65 5.43 1.94
N ILE A 196 -6.75 6.35 2.28
CA ILE A 196 -5.41 6.04 2.77
C ILE A 196 -5.30 6.64 4.17
N LYS A 197 -4.98 5.82 5.17
CA LYS A 197 -4.91 6.29 6.56
C LYS A 197 -3.64 5.80 7.24
N ASN A 198 -2.95 6.68 7.95
CA ASN A 198 -1.75 6.35 8.73
C ASN A 198 -0.63 5.70 7.90
N CYS A 199 -0.48 6.10 6.64
CA CYS A 199 0.52 5.52 5.73
C CYS A 199 1.76 6.41 5.59
N PHE A 200 2.89 5.79 5.28
CA PHE A 200 4.13 6.47 4.90
C PHE A 200 4.33 6.36 3.40
N ILE A 201 4.50 7.48 2.69
CA ILE A 201 4.65 7.52 1.24
C ILE A 201 5.94 8.28 0.91
N GLU A 202 6.94 7.57 0.41
CA GLU A 202 8.28 8.07 0.12
C GLU A 202 8.50 8.26 -1.38
N GLY A 203 9.04 9.41 -1.78
CA GLY A 203 9.46 9.67 -3.15
C GLY A 203 10.07 11.04 -3.40
N ALA A 204 10.30 11.34 -4.67
CA ALA A 204 10.98 12.55 -5.13
C ALA A 204 10.26 13.26 -6.28
N VAL A 205 9.86 12.55 -7.34
CA VAL A 205 9.24 13.19 -8.51
C VAL A 205 7.89 12.57 -8.75
N ASP A 206 6.84 13.39 -8.66
CA ASP A 206 5.45 13.02 -8.96
C ASP A 206 5.00 11.74 -8.23
N TYR A 207 5.47 11.57 -6.99
CA TYR A 207 5.43 10.26 -6.34
C TYR A 207 4.03 9.82 -5.90
N PHE A 208 3.05 10.72 -5.91
CA PHE A 208 1.63 10.38 -5.80
C PHE A 208 0.83 11.02 -6.95
N TYR A 209 0.46 10.22 -7.96
CA TYR A 209 -0.06 10.74 -9.22
C TYR A 209 -1.18 9.87 -9.80
N GLY A 210 -1.85 10.36 -10.84
CA GLY A 210 -3.06 9.76 -11.40
C GLY A 210 -4.30 10.61 -11.14
N GLY A 211 -5.46 9.97 -10.98
CA GLY A 211 -6.75 10.62 -10.78
C GLY A 211 -7.60 9.96 -9.69
N GLY A 212 -8.93 10.07 -9.81
CA GLY A 212 -9.88 9.59 -8.81
C GLY A 212 -10.08 10.56 -7.63
N ASN A 213 -10.82 10.12 -6.61
CA ASN A 213 -11.00 10.88 -5.37
C ASN A 213 -10.24 10.16 -4.25
N ALA A 214 -9.08 10.70 -3.89
CA ALA A 214 -8.23 10.13 -2.84
C ALA A 214 -8.28 11.00 -1.60
N LEU A 215 -8.72 10.43 -0.48
CA LEU A 215 -8.60 11.04 0.84
C LEU A 215 -7.45 10.37 1.59
N LEU A 216 -6.46 11.17 1.97
CA LEU A 216 -5.36 10.77 2.83
C LEU A 216 -5.54 11.40 4.21
N GLU A 217 -5.53 10.59 5.26
CA GLU A 217 -5.63 11.04 6.65
C GLU A 217 -4.44 10.56 7.48
N TYR A 218 -3.77 11.48 8.19
CA TYR A 218 -2.65 11.16 9.08
C TYR A 218 -1.48 10.45 8.38
N CYS A 219 -1.29 10.70 7.09
CA CYS A 219 -0.19 10.12 6.32
C CYS A 219 1.06 11.00 6.38
N THR A 220 2.24 10.37 6.26
CA THR A 220 3.51 11.06 6.07
C THR A 220 3.92 11.01 4.60
N LEU A 221 4.11 12.18 4.01
CA LEU A 221 4.59 12.41 2.65
C LEU A 221 6.09 12.71 2.73
N TYR A 222 6.93 11.70 2.53
CA TYR A 222 8.37 11.73 2.80
C TYR A 222 9.19 12.00 1.54
N ASN A 223 9.93 13.11 1.53
CA ASN A 223 10.65 13.62 0.38
C ASN A 223 12.13 13.22 0.45
N VAL A 224 12.67 12.64 -0.62
CA VAL A 224 14.06 12.11 -0.61
C VAL A 224 15.05 12.91 -1.47
N ARG A 225 14.62 13.98 -2.13
CA ARG A 225 15.48 14.81 -2.98
C ARG A 225 15.20 16.29 -2.78
N ARG A 226 16.22 17.11 -3.04
CA ARG A 226 16.04 18.55 -3.25
C ARG A 226 15.10 18.83 -4.42
N GLY A 227 14.10 19.67 -4.17
CA GLY A 227 13.13 20.04 -5.20
C GLY A 227 12.21 18.90 -5.59
N SER A 228 11.86 18.04 -4.61
CA SER A 228 10.82 17.03 -4.79
C SER A 228 9.50 17.66 -5.24
N VAL A 229 8.67 16.88 -5.93
CA VAL A 229 7.30 17.22 -6.29
C VAL A 229 6.40 16.11 -5.77
N ILE A 230 5.48 16.45 -4.86
CA ILE A 230 4.66 15.45 -4.17
C ILE A 230 3.61 14.87 -5.13
N VAL A 231 2.70 15.71 -5.64
CA VAL A 231 1.61 15.21 -6.50
C VAL A 231 1.66 15.66 -7.95
N ALA A 232 1.22 14.77 -8.85
CA ALA A 232 0.98 15.08 -10.27
C ALA A 232 -0.38 14.56 -10.76
N PRO A 233 -1.49 15.16 -10.29
CA PRO A 233 -2.84 14.72 -10.63
C PRO A 233 -3.26 14.99 -12.08
N CYS A 234 -4.17 14.17 -12.62
CA CYS A 234 -4.76 14.25 -13.96
C CYS A 234 -6.31 14.21 -13.98
N HIS A 235 -6.97 14.88 -13.02
CA HIS A 235 -8.44 14.89 -12.96
C HIS A 235 -9.08 15.73 -14.07
N LYS A 236 -10.19 15.25 -14.63
CA LYS A 236 -11.05 15.98 -15.59
C LYS A 236 -12.23 16.62 -14.88
N THR A 237 -13.03 15.78 -14.22
CA THR A 237 -14.31 16.11 -13.59
C THR A 237 -14.44 15.54 -12.19
N ALA A 238 -13.34 15.03 -11.59
CA ALA A 238 -13.35 14.55 -10.21
C ALA A 238 -13.92 15.63 -9.28
N LYS A 239 -14.87 15.20 -8.43
CA LYS A 239 -15.57 16.10 -7.51
C LYS A 239 -14.61 16.66 -6.46
N TRP A 240 -13.73 15.81 -5.93
CA TRP A 240 -12.81 16.15 -4.85
C TRP A 240 -11.35 16.14 -5.33
N GLY A 241 -10.96 15.17 -6.16
CA GLY A 241 -9.57 14.94 -6.54
C GLY A 241 -8.76 14.43 -5.34
N TYR A 242 -7.56 15.00 -5.12
CA TYR A 242 -6.75 14.62 -3.95
C TYR A 242 -6.99 15.55 -2.77
N VAL A 243 -7.29 14.97 -1.60
CA VAL A 243 -7.48 15.69 -0.35
C VAL A 243 -6.57 15.07 0.72
N PHE A 244 -5.70 15.89 1.30
CA PHE A 244 -4.79 15.51 2.38
C PHE A 244 -5.24 16.19 3.66
N ARG A 245 -5.62 15.41 4.69
CA ARG A 245 -6.06 15.94 6.00
C ARG A 245 -5.15 15.46 7.11
N HIS A 246 -4.69 16.38 7.95
CA HIS A 246 -3.83 16.05 9.10
C HIS A 246 -2.57 15.27 8.72
N CYS A 247 -2.12 15.42 7.47
CA CYS A 247 -0.92 14.78 6.97
C CYS A 247 0.34 15.55 7.43
N THR A 248 1.48 14.87 7.35
CA THR A 248 2.78 15.49 7.57
C THR A 248 3.58 15.44 6.28
N ILE A 249 4.16 16.57 5.87
CA ILE A 249 5.19 16.61 4.83
C ILE A 249 6.54 16.64 5.54
N ASP A 250 7.35 15.61 5.31
CA ASP A 250 8.67 15.43 5.92
C ASP A 250 9.68 15.01 4.84
N GLY A 251 10.95 14.81 5.21
CA GLY A 251 11.95 14.35 4.27
C GLY A 251 13.35 14.21 4.84
N ASN A 252 14.25 13.70 4.02
CA ASN A 252 15.65 13.56 4.37
C ASN A 252 16.37 14.92 4.36
N ALA A 253 17.66 14.91 4.73
CA ALA A 253 18.48 16.12 4.77
C ALA A 253 18.58 16.86 3.42
N GLU A 254 18.59 16.14 2.30
CA GLU A 254 18.62 16.76 0.96
C GLU A 254 17.30 17.46 0.62
N ALA A 255 16.16 16.89 0.98
CA ALA A 255 14.86 17.52 0.83
C ALA A 255 14.67 18.72 1.77
N ALA A 256 15.29 18.68 2.96
CA ALA A 256 15.25 19.75 3.95
C ALA A 256 16.24 20.89 3.67
N ARG A 257 17.18 20.70 2.74
CA ARG A 257 18.32 21.59 2.52
C ARG A 257 17.93 23.02 2.12
N ASP A 258 16.87 23.17 1.34
CA ASP A 258 16.30 24.47 0.97
C ASP A 258 14.81 24.39 0.63
N ALA A 259 14.17 25.56 0.53
CA ALA A 259 12.76 25.70 0.18
C ALA A 259 12.51 25.48 -1.32
N LYS A 260 12.73 24.25 -1.81
CA LYS A 260 12.50 23.89 -3.23
C LYS A 260 11.45 22.81 -3.45
N THR A 261 11.11 22.05 -2.42
CA THR A 261 10.06 21.04 -2.49
C THR A 261 8.73 21.68 -2.90
N LYS A 262 8.00 21.02 -3.79
CA LYS A 262 6.72 21.44 -4.35
C LYS A 262 5.62 20.51 -3.88
N LEU A 263 4.49 21.09 -3.52
CA LEU A 263 3.24 20.40 -3.20
C LEU A 263 2.69 19.62 -4.39
N GLY A 264 2.92 20.11 -5.62
CA GLY A 264 2.53 19.37 -6.82
C GLY A 264 2.62 20.17 -8.11
N ARG A 265 2.21 19.53 -9.20
CA ARG A 265 2.11 20.11 -10.54
C ARG A 265 0.98 19.46 -11.37
N PRO A 266 0.36 20.18 -12.32
CA PRO A 266 -0.84 19.71 -13.01
C PRO A 266 -0.47 18.84 -14.21
N TRP A 267 -0.59 17.52 -14.08
CA TRP A 267 -0.13 16.59 -15.12
C TRP A 267 -0.95 16.71 -16.41
N HIS A 268 -2.26 16.53 -16.30
CA HIS A 268 -3.20 16.62 -17.41
C HIS A 268 -4.53 17.20 -16.96
N ASP A 269 -5.35 17.63 -17.92
CA ASP A 269 -6.73 18.04 -17.74
C ASP A 269 -6.92 19.26 -16.83
N SER A 270 -7.76 19.18 -15.79
CA SER A 270 -8.01 20.29 -14.85
C SER A 270 -7.98 19.79 -13.41
N PRO A 271 -6.78 19.44 -12.91
CA PRO A 271 -6.67 18.62 -11.71
C PRO A 271 -6.96 19.39 -10.42
N ARG A 272 -7.34 18.64 -9.38
CA ARG A 272 -7.57 19.13 -8.03
C ARG A 272 -6.65 18.45 -7.01
N ALA A 273 -6.06 19.25 -6.12
CA ALA A 273 -5.31 18.79 -4.94
C ALA A 273 -5.43 19.82 -3.81
N VAL A 274 -5.77 19.38 -2.60
CA VAL A 274 -5.96 20.26 -1.43
C VAL A 274 -5.26 19.69 -0.20
N TYR A 275 -4.44 20.51 0.47
CA TYR A 275 -3.82 20.16 1.76
C TYR A 275 -4.51 20.91 2.91
N ILE A 276 -5.01 20.17 3.90
CA ILE A 276 -5.85 20.67 4.99
C ILE A 276 -5.22 20.24 6.33
N HIS A 277 -4.95 21.18 7.22
CA HIS A 277 -4.30 20.93 8.52
C HIS A 277 -2.99 20.13 8.39
N THR A 278 -2.21 20.42 7.35
CA THR A 278 -0.98 19.68 7.05
C THR A 278 0.22 20.29 7.76
N THR A 279 1.01 19.47 8.43
CA THR A 279 2.25 19.89 9.10
C THR A 279 3.44 19.75 8.15
N MET A 280 4.17 20.83 7.90
CA MET A 280 5.37 20.89 7.07
C MET A 280 6.62 20.87 7.94
N ARG A 281 7.30 19.71 8.00
CA ARG A 281 8.55 19.51 8.76
C ARG A 281 9.81 19.89 7.99
N ILE A 282 9.71 19.98 6.67
CA ILE A 282 10.76 20.46 5.78
C ILE A 282 10.32 21.74 5.06
N PRO A 283 11.25 22.60 4.61
CA PRO A 283 10.91 23.81 3.88
C PRO A 283 10.21 23.51 2.54
N ILE A 284 9.04 24.12 2.33
CA ILE A 284 8.32 24.11 1.05
C ILE A 284 8.61 25.40 0.31
N ALA A 285 8.74 25.32 -1.02
CA ALA A 285 8.92 26.52 -1.82
C ALA A 285 7.79 27.52 -1.58
N PRO A 286 8.05 28.84 -1.46
CA PRO A 286 7.00 29.83 -1.19
C PRO A 286 5.85 29.78 -2.20
N GLU A 287 6.15 29.51 -3.47
CA GLU A 287 5.17 29.34 -4.54
C GLU A 287 4.37 28.03 -4.43
N GLY A 288 4.86 27.03 -3.69
CA GLY A 288 4.21 25.75 -3.39
C GLY A 288 4.05 24.81 -4.59
N TRP A 289 3.61 25.33 -5.72
CA TRP A 289 3.23 24.57 -6.92
C TRP A 289 4.10 24.96 -8.11
N THR A 290 4.13 24.11 -9.15
CA THR A 290 4.89 24.39 -10.38
C THR A 290 4.11 24.02 -11.63
N ASP A 291 4.54 24.56 -12.78
CA ASP A 291 3.98 24.26 -14.09
C ASP A 291 4.27 22.82 -14.54
N MET A 292 3.38 22.29 -15.39
CA MET A 292 3.58 21.04 -16.12
C MET A 292 2.73 21.04 -17.41
N GLY A 293 1.65 20.25 -17.46
CA GLY A 293 0.89 20.00 -18.69
C GLY A 293 -0.45 20.72 -18.78
N ALA A 294 -0.98 21.22 -17.66
CA ALA A 294 -2.38 21.65 -17.55
C ALA A 294 -2.58 22.89 -16.67
N ILE A 295 -3.81 23.40 -16.64
CA ILE A 295 -4.26 24.43 -15.69
C ILE A 295 -5.12 23.75 -14.62
N PRO A 296 -4.71 23.76 -13.34
CA PRO A 296 -5.46 23.11 -12.27
C PRO A 296 -6.81 23.78 -12.06
N ALA A 297 -7.83 22.98 -11.74
CA ALA A 297 -9.11 23.52 -11.27
C ALA A 297 -8.98 24.05 -9.84
N LEU A 298 -8.17 23.39 -9.01
CA LEU A 298 -7.96 23.77 -7.62
C LEU A 298 -6.65 23.18 -7.08
N PHE A 299 -5.66 24.02 -6.81
CA PHE A 299 -4.45 23.66 -6.07
C PHE A 299 -4.33 24.57 -4.87
N ALA A 300 -4.82 24.09 -3.73
CA ALA A 300 -5.11 24.94 -2.59
C ALA A 300 -4.69 24.34 -1.26
N GLU A 301 -4.65 25.20 -0.25
CA GLU A 301 -4.36 24.82 1.12
C GLU A 301 -5.35 25.45 2.12
N TYR A 302 -5.45 24.85 3.29
CA TYR A 302 -6.13 25.41 4.46
C TYR A 302 -5.42 25.01 5.75
N ASP A 303 -5.05 26.01 6.56
CA ASP A 303 -4.42 25.84 7.88
C ASP A 303 -3.20 24.91 7.87
N SER A 304 -2.34 25.03 6.85
CA SER A 304 -1.01 24.40 6.85
C SER A 304 -0.14 25.03 7.94
N ARG A 305 0.63 24.20 8.65
CA ARG A 305 1.48 24.61 9.78
C ARG A 305 2.92 24.16 9.60
N ASP A 306 3.86 24.90 10.15
CA ASP A 306 5.26 24.46 10.24
C ASP A 306 5.46 23.42 11.36
N ALA A 307 6.70 22.93 11.51
CA ALA A 307 7.06 21.95 12.54
C ALA A 307 6.80 22.44 13.98
N GLN A 308 6.77 23.77 14.20
CA GLN A 308 6.53 24.40 15.49
C GLN A 308 5.04 24.70 15.72
N GLY A 309 4.19 24.43 14.73
CA GLY A 309 2.74 24.66 14.80
C GLY A 309 2.30 26.05 14.36
N ASN A 310 3.21 26.89 13.85
CA ASN A 310 2.85 28.22 13.34
C ASN A 310 2.18 28.09 11.97
N PRO A 311 1.21 28.96 11.63
CA PRO A 311 0.62 29.00 10.29
C PRO A 311 1.67 29.28 9.21
N VAL A 312 1.62 28.54 8.12
CA VAL A 312 2.45 28.78 6.93
C VAL A 312 1.89 29.96 6.13
N ASP A 313 2.77 30.86 5.68
CA ASP A 313 2.38 31.95 4.77
C ASP A 313 2.00 31.43 3.37
N LEU A 314 0.73 31.62 3.00
CA LEU A 314 0.17 31.19 1.72
C LEU A 314 0.11 32.31 0.68
N SER A 315 0.46 33.56 1.03
CA SER A 315 0.33 34.73 0.15
C SER A 315 1.18 34.65 -1.12
N ARG A 316 2.22 33.84 -1.09
CA ARG A 316 3.17 33.65 -2.19
C ARG A 316 2.86 32.46 -3.09
N ARG A 317 1.79 31.71 -2.82
CA ARG A 317 1.43 30.53 -3.61
C ARG A 317 1.15 30.89 -5.06
N LYS A 318 1.66 30.06 -5.97
CA LYS A 318 1.45 30.18 -7.41
C LYS A 318 -0.05 30.07 -7.69
N SER A 319 -0.61 31.11 -8.29
CA SER A 319 -2.00 31.15 -8.73
C SER A 319 -2.15 31.10 -10.24
N TYR A 320 -1.11 31.38 -11.02
CA TYR A 320 -1.12 31.40 -12.48
C TYR A 320 -0.23 30.31 -13.06
N TYR A 321 -0.76 29.54 -14.01
CA TYR A 321 -0.12 28.36 -14.59
C TYR A 321 0.04 28.48 -16.10
N LYS A 322 1.04 27.78 -16.61
CA LYS A 322 1.32 27.61 -18.04
C LYS A 322 1.43 26.12 -18.34
N GLY A 323 0.63 25.64 -19.29
CA GLY A 323 0.71 24.27 -19.81
C GLY A 323 1.94 24.05 -20.69
N ARG A 324 1.99 22.87 -21.34
CA ARG A 324 3.05 22.50 -22.29
C ARG A 324 2.59 22.57 -23.74
N GLY A 325 3.55 22.68 -24.67
CA GLY A 325 3.33 22.64 -26.12
C GLY A 325 3.43 24.02 -26.79
N ASP A 326 3.22 24.04 -28.11
CA ASP A 326 3.16 25.27 -28.90
C ASP A 326 1.84 26.00 -28.59
N ASN A 327 1.91 27.28 -28.23
CA ASN A 327 0.79 28.07 -27.70
C ASN A 327 0.12 27.43 -26.46
N PRO A 328 0.87 27.28 -25.35
CA PRO A 328 0.37 26.59 -24.18
C PRO A 328 -0.80 27.34 -23.57
N ALA A 329 -1.82 26.58 -23.13
CA ALA A 329 -2.89 27.13 -22.31
C ALA A 329 -2.28 27.83 -21.08
N THR A 330 -2.90 28.93 -20.69
CA THR A 330 -2.56 29.66 -19.47
C THR A 330 -3.82 30.00 -18.71
N GLY A 331 -3.72 30.14 -17.40
CA GLY A 331 -4.88 30.43 -16.56
C GLY A 331 -4.55 30.44 -15.09
N SER A 332 -5.53 30.83 -14.28
CA SER A 332 -5.38 30.93 -12.84
C SER A 332 -6.24 29.92 -12.09
N CYS A 333 -5.81 29.53 -10.89
CA CYS A 333 -6.63 28.76 -9.94
C CYS A 333 -6.57 29.36 -8.53
N PRO A 334 -7.57 29.06 -7.68
CA PRO A 334 -7.50 29.40 -6.25
C PRO A 334 -6.32 28.70 -5.57
N THR A 335 -5.69 29.40 -4.61
CA THR A 335 -4.54 28.92 -3.83
C THR A 335 -4.89 28.55 -2.39
N THR A 336 -6.10 28.87 -1.95
CA THR A 336 -6.63 28.57 -0.63
C THR A 336 -8.08 28.13 -0.74
N VAL A 337 -8.53 27.31 0.20
CA VAL A 337 -9.97 27.07 0.42
C VAL A 337 -10.41 27.74 1.71
N THR A 338 -11.69 28.09 1.80
CA THR A 338 -12.30 28.62 3.03
C THR A 338 -12.44 27.53 4.08
N LYS A 339 -12.66 27.93 5.35
CA LYS A 339 -12.98 26.99 6.43
C LYS A 339 -14.19 26.10 6.08
N ALA A 340 -15.25 26.68 5.53
CA ALA A 340 -16.46 25.95 5.18
C ALA A 340 -16.21 24.90 4.07
N GLU A 341 -15.38 25.23 3.08
CA GLU A 341 -14.97 24.27 2.04
C GLU A 341 -14.10 23.15 2.63
N ALA A 342 -13.13 23.48 3.50
CA ALA A 342 -12.29 22.51 4.17
C ALA A 342 -13.09 21.57 5.10
N ASP A 343 -14.08 22.09 5.83
CA ASP A 343 -14.99 21.31 6.67
C ASP A 343 -15.91 20.40 5.83
N ASN A 344 -16.14 20.72 4.56
CA ASN A 344 -16.89 19.88 3.63
C ASN A 344 -16.03 18.79 2.98
N MET A 345 -14.71 18.97 2.93
CA MET A 345 -13.74 17.99 2.42
C MET A 345 -13.34 17.00 3.52
N VAL A 346 -14.31 16.24 4.03
CA VAL A 346 -14.16 15.25 5.12
C VAL A 346 -14.48 13.84 4.64
N TYR A 347 -14.07 12.84 5.43
CA TYR A 347 -14.37 11.43 5.19
C TYR A 347 -15.84 11.19 4.85
N GLU A 348 -16.74 11.74 5.66
CA GLU A 348 -18.19 11.53 5.61
C GLU A 348 -18.80 11.98 4.26
N ASN A 349 -18.15 12.92 3.56
CA ASN A 349 -18.61 13.45 2.29
C ASN A 349 -17.87 12.88 1.06
N ILE A 350 -16.66 12.35 1.26
CA ILE A 350 -15.80 11.87 0.17
C ILE A 350 -15.92 10.35 0.01
N ILE A 351 -15.90 9.59 1.11
CA ILE A 351 -15.65 8.15 1.09
C ILE A 351 -16.92 7.29 1.01
N PRO A 352 -17.93 7.46 1.89
CA PRO A 352 -19.16 6.67 1.82
C PRO A 352 -19.87 6.74 0.47
N GLY A 353 -19.73 7.87 -0.24
CA GLY A 353 -20.39 8.08 -1.51
C GLY A 353 -21.90 7.83 -1.41
N THR A 354 -22.48 7.22 -2.43
CA THR A 354 -23.90 6.82 -2.44
C THR A 354 -24.10 5.35 -2.09
N ASP A 355 -23.02 4.57 -1.93
CA ASP A 355 -23.06 3.11 -1.69
C ASP A 355 -22.72 2.73 -0.24
N GLY A 356 -22.44 3.72 0.63
CA GLY A 356 -22.18 3.50 2.04
C GLY A 356 -20.83 2.84 2.34
N TRP A 357 -19.87 2.90 1.40
CA TRP A 357 -18.55 2.31 1.59
C TRP A 357 -17.85 2.83 2.85
N ASN A 358 -17.58 1.96 3.82
CA ASN A 358 -17.03 2.33 5.11
C ASN A 358 -15.71 1.59 5.41
N PRO A 359 -14.58 2.03 4.83
CA PRO A 359 -13.27 1.43 5.10
C PRO A 359 -12.76 1.70 6.52
N ARG A 360 -13.31 2.65 7.30
CA ARG A 360 -12.88 2.88 8.69
C ARG A 360 -13.22 1.68 9.60
N GLU A 361 -14.30 0.95 9.31
CA GLU A 361 -14.63 -0.32 9.98
C GLU A 361 -13.56 -1.38 9.74
N MET A 362 -13.02 -1.44 8.51
CA MET A 362 -11.94 -2.37 8.18
C MET A 362 -10.68 -2.05 8.98
N MET A 363 -10.39 -0.77 9.18
CA MET A 363 -9.20 -0.26 9.86
C MET A 363 -9.27 -0.26 11.39
N HIS A 364 -10.40 -0.64 11.98
CA HIS A 364 -10.58 -0.62 13.43
C HIS A 364 -9.67 -1.67 14.10
N ARG A 365 -8.72 -1.21 14.92
CA ARG A 365 -7.86 -2.07 15.74
C ARG A 365 -8.62 -2.44 17.01
N LEU A 366 -8.81 -3.73 17.23
CA LEU A 366 -9.33 -4.25 18.49
C LEU A 366 -8.30 -4.08 19.62
N PRO A 367 -8.73 -3.94 20.88
CA PRO A 367 -7.81 -3.82 22.00
C PRO A 367 -6.98 -5.10 22.18
N ALA A 368 -5.79 -4.95 22.75
CA ALA A 368 -4.96 -6.09 23.11
C ALA A 368 -5.69 -7.01 24.11
N PRO A 369 -5.67 -8.34 23.91
CA PRO A 369 -6.21 -9.30 24.87
C PRO A 369 -5.60 -9.14 26.26
N GLN A 370 -6.45 -9.22 27.28
CA GLN A 370 -6.05 -9.09 28.69
C GLN A 370 -5.79 -10.45 29.33
N ASP A 371 -5.05 -10.45 30.44
CA ASP A 371 -4.77 -11.63 31.26
C ASP A 371 -4.15 -12.81 30.49
N VAL A 372 -3.19 -12.51 29.59
CA VAL A 372 -2.43 -13.55 28.87
C VAL A 372 -1.64 -14.40 29.87
N LYS A 373 -1.98 -15.69 29.95
CA LYS A 373 -1.36 -16.66 30.87
C LYS A 373 -0.78 -17.82 30.08
N ALA A 374 0.48 -18.13 30.36
CA ALA A 374 1.16 -19.30 29.82
C ALA A 374 1.32 -20.36 30.92
N LYS A 375 0.88 -21.60 30.65
CA LYS A 375 1.11 -22.74 31.53
C LYS A 375 1.50 -23.98 30.71
N GLY A 376 2.77 -24.36 30.79
CA GLY A 376 3.31 -25.47 30.02
C GLY A 376 3.19 -25.20 28.51
N LYS A 377 2.36 -25.98 27.82
CA LYS A 377 2.11 -25.84 26.37
C LYS A 377 0.84 -25.04 26.05
N SER A 378 0.15 -24.50 27.03
CA SER A 378 -1.12 -23.80 26.84
C SER A 378 -0.96 -22.31 27.13
N VAL A 379 -1.56 -21.49 26.27
CA VAL A 379 -1.64 -20.03 26.42
C VAL A 379 -3.11 -19.63 26.36
N GLU A 380 -3.61 -18.94 27.38
CA GLU A 380 -5.01 -18.49 27.46
C GLU A 380 -5.09 -16.99 27.73
N TRP A 381 -6.19 -16.35 27.33
CA TRP A 381 -6.47 -14.93 27.57
C TRP A 381 -7.97 -14.67 27.67
N LYS A 382 -8.37 -13.45 28.04
CA LYS A 382 -9.77 -13.02 27.97
C LYS A 382 -10.20 -12.77 26.53
N PRO A 383 -11.35 -13.30 26.07
CA PRO A 383 -11.90 -12.99 24.76
C PRO A 383 -12.07 -11.47 24.55
N VAL A 384 -11.79 -11.02 23.32
CA VAL A 384 -12.00 -9.64 22.88
C VAL A 384 -13.29 -9.57 22.06
N GLU A 385 -14.19 -8.66 22.42
CA GLU A 385 -15.46 -8.46 21.70
C GLU A 385 -15.20 -8.06 20.24
N GLY A 386 -15.91 -8.70 19.31
CA GLY A 386 -15.77 -8.46 17.87
C GLY A 386 -14.56 -9.12 17.20
N ALA A 387 -13.72 -9.83 17.96
CA ALA A 387 -12.63 -10.63 17.39
C ALA A 387 -13.18 -11.88 16.69
N ILE A 388 -12.68 -12.15 15.48
CA ILE A 388 -12.90 -13.42 14.77
C ILE A 388 -11.80 -14.46 15.06
N GLY A 389 -10.77 -14.04 15.77
CA GLY A 389 -9.64 -14.87 16.16
C GLY A 389 -8.46 -14.05 16.64
N TYR A 390 -7.32 -14.71 16.78
CA TYR A 390 -6.13 -14.19 17.42
C TYR A 390 -4.86 -14.70 16.75
N VAL A 391 -3.86 -13.84 16.66
CA VAL A 391 -2.49 -14.19 16.29
C VAL A 391 -1.63 -14.14 17.54
N VAL A 392 -0.94 -15.23 17.85
CA VAL A 392 -0.05 -15.34 19.02
C VAL A 392 1.40 -15.28 18.56
N LEU A 393 2.16 -14.38 19.19
CA LEU A 393 3.57 -14.11 18.89
C LEU A 393 4.46 -14.37 20.10
N SER A 394 5.65 -14.89 19.86
CA SER A 394 6.80 -14.91 20.78
C SER A 394 7.86 -14.01 20.17
N GLY A 395 8.08 -12.84 20.77
CA GLY A 395 8.76 -11.73 20.09
C GLY A 395 8.01 -11.36 18.80
N ASP A 396 8.71 -11.46 17.66
CA ASP A 396 8.14 -11.23 16.31
C ASP A 396 7.76 -12.53 15.59
N ARG A 397 8.02 -13.70 16.18
CA ARG A 397 7.67 -14.98 15.55
C ARG A 397 6.25 -15.36 15.90
N ILE A 398 5.44 -15.63 14.88
CA ILE A 398 4.10 -16.20 15.09
C ILE A 398 4.23 -17.66 15.50
N VAL A 399 3.69 -17.98 16.68
CA VAL A 399 3.67 -19.34 17.25
C VAL A 399 2.33 -20.04 17.04
N GLY A 400 1.27 -19.31 16.72
CA GLY A 400 0.00 -19.88 16.29
C GLY A 400 -1.04 -18.83 15.96
N ILE A 401 -2.09 -19.30 15.29
CA ILE A 401 -3.30 -18.55 14.95
C ILE A 401 -4.48 -19.41 15.39
N THR A 402 -5.46 -18.82 16.06
CA THR A 402 -6.63 -19.54 16.61
C THR A 402 -7.85 -18.62 16.64
N ASP A 403 -9.03 -19.19 16.47
CA ASP A 403 -10.33 -18.54 16.63
C ASP A 403 -10.81 -18.53 18.10
N GLU A 404 -10.16 -19.30 18.98
CA GLU A 404 -10.46 -19.37 20.41
C GLU A 404 -9.53 -18.46 21.24
N ALA A 405 -9.97 -18.10 22.45
CA ALA A 405 -9.13 -17.36 23.41
C ALA A 405 -8.11 -18.26 24.15
N LEU A 406 -7.61 -19.27 23.43
CA LEU A 406 -6.75 -20.33 23.92
C LEU A 406 -5.91 -20.89 22.77
N LEU A 407 -4.61 -21.07 22.98
CA LEU A 407 -3.73 -21.73 22.02
C LEU A 407 -2.94 -22.86 22.70
N SER A 408 -2.93 -24.04 22.06
CA SER A 408 -2.05 -25.16 22.41
C SER A 408 -0.82 -25.17 21.51
N LEU A 409 0.36 -25.08 22.12
CA LEU A 409 1.65 -25.06 21.44
C LEU A 409 2.27 -26.45 21.33
N SER A 410 3.11 -26.66 20.30
CA SER A 410 3.86 -27.90 20.12
C SER A 410 4.93 -28.13 21.19
N SER A 411 5.50 -27.04 21.72
CA SER A 411 6.53 -27.00 22.76
C SER A 411 6.15 -26.04 23.88
N PRO A 412 6.69 -26.19 25.10
CA PRO A 412 6.41 -25.27 26.20
C PRO A 412 6.80 -23.83 25.83
N VAL A 413 6.06 -22.88 26.40
CA VAL A 413 6.37 -21.44 26.29
C VAL A 413 7.77 -21.22 26.90
N GLY A 414 8.68 -20.64 26.13
CA GLY A 414 10.00 -20.24 26.62
C GLY A 414 9.91 -19.00 27.53
N ASP A 415 11.06 -18.46 27.94
CA ASP A 415 11.11 -17.25 28.79
C ASP A 415 10.73 -15.95 28.05
N GLU A 416 10.47 -16.01 26.74
CA GLU A 416 10.05 -14.86 25.94
C GLU A 416 8.61 -14.44 26.26
N ALA A 417 8.39 -13.12 26.36
CA ALA A 417 7.06 -12.56 26.53
C ALA A 417 6.18 -12.86 25.30
N LEU A 418 5.04 -13.50 25.54
CA LEU A 418 4.03 -13.71 24.52
C LEU A 418 3.20 -12.44 24.32
N ARG A 419 2.91 -12.13 23.05
CA ARG A 419 1.96 -11.11 22.65
C ARG A 419 0.83 -11.77 21.87
N VAL A 420 -0.40 -11.43 22.20
CA VAL A 420 -1.59 -11.88 21.47
C VAL A 420 -2.21 -10.67 20.81
N ARG A 421 -2.60 -10.78 19.53
CA ARG A 421 -3.30 -9.73 18.80
C ARG A 421 -4.64 -10.26 18.33
N ALA A 422 -5.72 -9.59 18.73
CA ALA A 422 -7.07 -9.90 18.23
C ALA A 422 -7.18 -9.54 16.75
N VAL A 423 -8.01 -10.27 16.00
CA VAL A 423 -8.24 -10.06 14.56
C VAL A 423 -9.68 -9.61 14.38
N ASN A 424 -9.91 -8.45 13.73
CA ASN A 424 -11.26 -8.01 13.44
C ASN A 424 -11.87 -8.77 12.25
N ARG A 425 -13.18 -8.63 12.03
CA ARG A 425 -13.91 -9.30 10.91
C ARG A 425 -13.39 -9.02 9.50
N TYR A 426 -12.51 -8.04 9.31
CA TYR A 426 -11.89 -7.65 8.04
C TYR A 426 -10.41 -8.06 7.96
N GLY A 427 -9.91 -8.79 8.97
CA GLY A 427 -8.56 -9.30 9.05
C GLY A 427 -7.55 -8.37 9.74
N THR A 428 -7.90 -7.12 10.03
CA THR A 428 -6.96 -6.18 10.66
C THR A 428 -6.57 -6.65 12.05
N LEU A 429 -5.27 -6.67 12.30
CA LEU A 429 -4.71 -7.01 13.60
C LEU A 429 -4.91 -5.86 14.59
N GLY A 430 -5.35 -6.20 15.80
CA GLY A 430 -5.48 -5.31 16.95
C GLY A 430 -4.15 -4.81 17.49
N GLU A 431 -4.22 -4.09 18.61
CA GLU A 431 -3.04 -3.51 19.28
C GLU A 431 -2.02 -4.55 19.77
#